data_AF-A0A931RAU7-F1
#
_entry.id   AF-A0A931RAU7-F1
#
_cell.length_a   1.000
_cell.length_b   1.000
_cell.length_c   1.000
_cell.angle_alpha   90.00
_cell.angle_beta   90.00
_cell.angle_gamma   90.00
#
_symmetry.space_group_name_H-M   'P 1'
#
loop_
_entity.id
_entity.type
_entity.pdbx_description
1 polymer ?
#
loop_
_entity_poly.entity_id
_entity_poly.type
_entity_poly.pdbx_seq_one_letter_code
_entity_poly.pdbx_strand_id
1 'polypeptide(L)'
;MRGGYRQGAGRKQGFAAKSAEETRRILSEMVMSEIKPIGKALIAKAKKGDVMAVRELFDRAWGKAPQVSKIDLTDERLPTPILVTFSQEAEDRYAHLQENVVTIDKTVAEKHGIQAIYGGAECALG
;
A
#
# COMPACT_ATOMS: atom_id res chain seq x y z
N MET A 1 25.32 -28.60 -5.89
CA MET A 1 25.16 -29.01 -4.48
C MET A 1 24.21 -30.21 -4.39
N ARG A 2 24.72 -31.44 -4.39
CA ARG A 2 23.91 -32.65 -4.13
C ARG A 2 24.71 -33.58 -3.22
N GLY A 3 24.23 -33.76 -1.99
CA GLY A 3 24.68 -34.84 -1.10
C GLY A 3 24.33 -36.19 -1.72
N GLY A 4 25.13 -37.21 -1.42
CA GLY A 4 25.13 -38.50 -2.12
C GLY A 4 23.78 -39.22 -2.17
N TYR A 5 23.66 -40.15 -3.11
CA TYR A 5 22.44 -40.88 -3.47
C TYR A 5 22.00 -41.96 -2.45
N ARG A 6 22.58 -41.98 -1.24
CA ARG A 6 22.29 -43.01 -0.22
C ARG A 6 21.21 -42.50 0.74
N GLN A 7 20.35 -43.38 1.24
CA GLN A 7 19.42 -43.04 2.33
C GLN A 7 20.23 -42.50 3.52
N GLY A 8 20.01 -41.23 3.90
CA GLY A 8 20.77 -40.54 4.93
C GLY A 8 22.03 -39.76 4.46
N ALA A 9 22.34 -39.73 3.17
CA ALA A 9 23.43 -38.93 2.61
C ALA A 9 22.98 -37.48 2.34
N GLY A 10 22.78 -36.75 3.43
CA GLY A 10 22.52 -35.32 3.44
C GLY A 10 22.79 -34.75 4.82
N ARG A 11 22.94 -33.42 4.93
CA ARG A 11 22.99 -32.78 6.25
C ARG A 11 21.67 -33.09 6.95
N LYS A 12 21.71 -33.74 8.12
CA LYS A 12 20.51 -34.01 8.93
C LYS A 12 19.74 -32.70 9.07
N GLN A 13 18.51 -32.67 8.55
CA GLN A 13 17.62 -31.52 8.71
C GLN A 13 17.47 -31.26 10.21
N GLY A 14 17.95 -30.11 10.67
CA GLY A 14 17.79 -29.70 12.06
C GLY A 14 16.32 -29.50 12.42
N PHE A 15 16.02 -29.41 13.72
CA PHE A 15 14.66 -29.17 14.23
C PHE A 15 13.99 -27.95 13.55
N ALA A 16 14.74 -26.87 13.34
CA ALA A 16 14.26 -25.66 12.67
C ALA A 16 13.89 -25.85 11.19
N ALA A 17 14.52 -26.81 10.51
CA ALA A 17 14.24 -27.08 9.10
C ALA A 17 12.96 -27.94 8.96
N LYS A 18 12.75 -28.87 9.89
CA LYS A 18 11.49 -29.63 10.00
C LYS A 18 10.31 -28.75 10.37
N SER A 19 10.47 -27.86 11.35
CA SER A 19 9.41 -26.92 11.74
C SER A 19 9.03 -25.96 10.60
N ALA A 20 10.01 -25.54 9.79
CA ALA A 20 9.76 -24.70 8.62
C ALA A 20 8.97 -25.45 7.53
N GLU A 21 9.25 -26.73 7.29
CA GLU A 21 8.48 -27.57 6.36
C GLU A 21 7.04 -27.79 6.85
N GLU A 22 6.86 -28.05 8.15
CA GLU A 22 5.55 -28.22 8.77
C GLU A 22 4.72 -26.92 8.71
N THR A 23 5.35 -25.77 8.98
CA THR A 23 4.72 -24.45 8.85
C THR A 23 4.26 -24.20 7.41
N ARG A 24 5.09 -24.54 6.41
CA ARG A 24 4.72 -24.40 4.99
C ARG A 24 3.52 -25.26 4.63
N ARG A 25 3.43 -26.46 5.20
CA ARG A 25 2.29 -27.37 5.01
C ARG A 25 1.00 -26.81 5.61
N ILE A 26 1.05 -26.31 6.84
CA ILE A 26 -0.12 -25.71 7.49
C ILE A 26 -0.61 -24.50 6.70
N LEU A 27 0.33 -23.64 6.26
CA LEU A 27 0.02 -22.49 5.40
C LEU A 27 -0.63 -22.92 4.07
N SER A 28 -0.11 -23.96 3.40
CA SER A 28 -0.69 -24.43 2.14
C SER A 28 -2.08 -25.03 2.34
N GLU A 29 -2.30 -25.77 3.43
CA GLU A 29 -3.62 -26.33 3.78
C GLU A 29 -4.66 -25.22 4.04
N MET A 30 -4.30 -24.18 4.81
CA MET A 30 -5.18 -23.03 5.05
C MET A 30 -5.49 -22.25 3.75
N VAL A 31 -4.47 -22.02 2.93
CA VAL A 31 -4.67 -21.34 1.64
C VAL A 31 -5.59 -22.16 0.73
N MET A 32 -5.45 -23.49 0.72
CA MET A 32 -6.33 -24.37 -0.06
C MET A 32 -7.77 -24.37 0.44
N SER A 33 -7.99 -24.30 1.76
CA SER A 33 -9.35 -24.24 2.32
C SER A 33 -10.06 -22.93 1.94
N GLU A 34 -9.33 -21.82 1.93
CA GLU A 34 -9.87 -20.48 1.61
C GLU A 34 -10.04 -20.24 0.10
N ILE A 35 -9.14 -20.77 -0.75
CA ILE A 35 -9.23 -20.58 -2.21
C ILE A 35 -10.38 -21.38 -2.82
N LYS A 36 -10.68 -22.57 -2.26
CA LYS A 36 -11.71 -23.47 -2.79
C LYS A 36 -13.10 -22.83 -2.92
N PRO A 37 -13.67 -22.14 -1.91
CA PRO A 37 -14.97 -21.48 -2.06
C PRO A 37 -14.94 -20.33 -3.09
N ILE A 38 -13.84 -19.57 -3.17
CA ILE A 38 -13.68 -18.49 -4.15
C ILE A 38 -13.68 -19.06 -5.58
N GLY A 39 -12.92 -20.13 -5.81
CA GLY A 39 -12.90 -20.82 -7.10
C GLY A 39 -14.28 -21.33 -7.52
N LYS A 40 -15.03 -21.94 -6.58
CA LYS A 40 -16.42 -22.37 -6.84
C LYS A 40 -17.33 -21.22 -7.23
N ALA A 41 -17.24 -20.08 -6.53
CA ALA A 41 -18.03 -18.90 -6.83
C ALA A 41 -17.68 -18.31 -8.22
N LEU A 42 -16.40 -18.27 -8.58
CA LEU A 42 -15.95 -17.82 -9.90
C LEU A 42 -16.41 -18.75 -11.01
N ILE A 43 -16.35 -20.08 -10.82
CA ILE A 43 -16.89 -21.05 -11.78
C ILE A 43 -18.39 -20.84 -11.99
N ALA A 44 -19.14 -20.62 -10.90
CA ALA A 44 -20.58 -20.37 -10.99
C ALA A 44 -20.90 -19.09 -11.78
N LYS A 45 -20.12 -18.02 -11.60
CA LYS A 45 -20.25 -16.77 -12.39
C LYS A 45 -19.82 -16.95 -13.84
N ALA A 46 -18.71 -17.64 -14.09
CA ALA A 46 -18.21 -17.94 -15.43
C ALA A 46 -19.24 -18.75 -16.25
N LYS A 47 -19.89 -19.73 -15.63
CA LYS A 47 -20.98 -20.51 -16.26
C LYS A 47 -22.19 -19.66 -16.66
N LYS A 48 -22.38 -18.49 -16.03
CA LYS A 48 -23.44 -17.53 -16.38
C LYS A 48 -23.01 -16.56 -17.51
N GLY A 49 -21.81 -16.71 -18.05
CA GLY A 49 -21.27 -15.85 -19.11
C GLY A 49 -20.55 -14.59 -18.61
N ASP A 50 -20.23 -14.50 -17.31
CA ASP A 50 -19.45 -13.38 -16.78
C ASP A 50 -17.97 -13.49 -17.25
N VAL A 51 -17.61 -12.67 -18.24
CA VAL A 51 -16.28 -12.62 -18.85
C VAL A 51 -15.20 -12.23 -17.84
N MET A 52 -15.53 -11.38 -16.86
CA MET A 52 -14.58 -10.98 -15.82
C MET A 52 -14.27 -12.15 -14.90
N ALA A 53 -15.28 -12.93 -14.51
CA ALA A 53 -15.08 -14.14 -13.72
C ALA A 53 -14.22 -15.18 -14.45
N VAL A 54 -14.39 -15.32 -15.76
CA VAL A 54 -13.57 -16.21 -16.60
C VAL A 54 -12.10 -15.75 -16.61
N ARG A 55 -11.86 -14.46 -16.85
CA ARG A 55 -10.52 -13.87 -16.84
C ARG A 55 -9.81 -14.06 -15.49
N GLU A 56 -10.51 -13.74 -14.40
CA GLU A 56 -10.00 -13.88 -13.05
C GLU A 56 -9.71 -15.35 -12.66
N LEU A 57 -10.41 -16.30 -13.27
CA LEU A 57 -10.17 -17.73 -13.08
C LEU A 57 -8.92 -18.19 -13.85
N PHE A 58 -8.73 -17.71 -15.09
CA PHE A 58 -7.52 -17.97 -15.87
C PHE A 58 -6.27 -17.36 -15.23
N ASP A 59 -6.35 -16.09 -14.82
CA ASP A 59 -5.24 -15.37 -14.17
C ASP A 59 -4.80 -16.07 -12.87
N ARG A 60 -5.72 -16.71 -12.15
CA ARG A 60 -5.40 -17.48 -10.93
C ARG A 60 -4.82 -18.86 -11.21
N ALA A 61 -5.25 -19.53 -12.27
CA ALA A 61 -4.80 -20.87 -12.59
C ALA A 61 -3.43 -20.89 -13.31
N TRP A 62 -3.16 -19.89 -14.16
CA TRP A 62 -1.93 -19.83 -14.98
C TRP A 62 -1.07 -18.60 -14.73
N GLY A 63 -1.51 -17.66 -13.88
CA GLY A 63 -0.83 -16.39 -13.68
C GLY A 63 -1.17 -15.37 -14.77
N LYS A 64 -0.77 -14.12 -14.56
CA LYS A 64 -0.90 -13.06 -15.57
C LYS A 64 0.27 -13.14 -16.55
N ALA A 65 0.00 -12.84 -17.81
CA ALA A 65 1.05 -12.69 -18.81
C ALA A 65 2.06 -11.61 -18.36
N PRO A 66 3.38 -11.84 -18.52
CA PRO A 66 4.39 -10.84 -18.19
C PRO A 66 4.16 -9.58 -19.03
N GLN A 67 3.99 -8.43 -18.38
CA GLN A 67 3.91 -7.17 -19.10
C GLN A 67 5.33 -6.70 -19.44
N VAL A 68 5.70 -6.79 -20.71
CA VAL A 68 6.96 -6.26 -21.23
C VAL A 68 6.79 -4.78 -21.56
N SER A 69 6.38 -3.98 -20.58
CA SER A 69 6.46 -2.54 -20.71
C SER A 69 7.90 -2.13 -20.42
N LYS A 70 8.63 -1.73 -21.46
CA LYS A 70 9.90 -1.01 -21.27
C LYS A 70 9.56 0.29 -20.56
N ILE A 71 10.00 0.44 -19.32
CA ILE A 71 9.94 1.71 -18.62
C ILE A 71 11.11 2.52 -19.18
N ASP A 72 10.85 3.30 -20.22
CA ASP A 72 11.82 4.27 -20.72
C ASP A 72 11.86 5.42 -19.71
N LEU A 73 12.82 5.35 -18.78
CA LEU A 73 13.10 6.38 -17.77
C LEU A 73 13.61 7.72 -18.37
N THR A 74 13.60 7.83 -19.71
CA THR A 74 13.98 9.03 -20.46
C THR A 74 12.80 9.96 -20.73
N ASP A 75 11.56 9.50 -20.56
CA ASP A 75 10.40 10.39 -20.63
C ASP A 75 10.33 11.22 -19.34
N GLU A 76 10.35 12.55 -19.48
CA GLU A 76 10.26 13.54 -18.39
C GLU A 76 8.97 13.43 -17.54
N ARG A 77 8.02 12.58 -17.96
CA ARG A 77 6.82 12.23 -17.19
C ARG A 77 7.15 11.14 -16.18
N LEU A 78 7.87 11.53 -15.14
CA LEU A 78 8.02 10.70 -13.95
C LEU A 78 6.63 10.46 -13.34
N PRO A 79 6.31 9.23 -12.93
CA PRO A 79 5.07 8.97 -12.22
C PRO A 79 5.04 9.85 -10.96
N THR A 80 4.02 10.69 -10.84
CA THR A 80 3.86 11.53 -9.66
C THR A 80 3.65 10.64 -8.44
N PRO A 81 4.45 10.80 -7.37
CA PRO A 81 4.25 10.04 -6.16
C PRO A 81 2.87 10.35 -5.60
N ILE A 82 2.12 9.31 -5.22
CA ILE A 82 0.79 9.42 -4.59
C ILE A 82 0.81 10.33 -3.33
N LEU A 83 1.98 10.47 -2.69
CA LEU A 83 2.19 11.36 -1.56
C LEU A 83 2.09 12.86 -1.91
N VAL A 84 2.36 13.27 -3.17
CA VAL A 84 2.33 14.67 -3.58
C VAL A 84 0.91 15.19 -3.73
N THR A 85 -0.04 14.36 -4.15
CA THR A 85 -1.45 14.77 -4.29
C THR A 85 -2.12 15.07 -2.94
N PHE A 86 -1.65 14.46 -1.85
CA PHE A 86 -2.21 14.73 -0.52
C PHE A 86 -1.77 16.08 0.07
N SER A 87 -0.60 16.62 -0.31
CA SER A 87 -0.16 17.91 0.23
C SER A 87 -0.90 19.09 -0.41
N GLN A 88 -1.06 19.06 -1.74
CA GLN A 88 -1.72 20.14 -2.49
C GLN A 88 -3.22 20.21 -2.17
N GLU A 89 -3.93 19.08 -2.15
CA GLU A 89 -5.35 19.06 -1.81
C GLU A 89 -5.64 19.43 -0.34
N ALA A 90 -4.68 19.22 0.56
CA ALA A 90 -4.80 19.65 1.95
C ALA A 90 -4.63 21.17 2.05
N GLU A 91 -3.61 21.74 1.41
CA GLU A 91 -3.37 23.19 1.39
C GLU A 91 -4.57 23.96 0.81
N ASP A 92 -5.12 23.50 -0.31
CA ASP A 92 -6.31 24.12 -0.94
C ASP A 92 -7.57 24.01 -0.06
N ARG A 93 -7.71 22.92 0.69
CA ARG A 93 -8.83 22.73 1.62
C ARG A 93 -8.73 23.59 2.88
N TYR A 94 -7.56 24.02 3.32
CA TYR A 94 -7.40 24.87 4.52
C TYR A 94 -7.21 26.36 4.23
N ALA A 95 -7.08 26.77 2.96
CA ALA A 95 -6.91 28.17 2.56
C ALA A 95 -8.05 29.10 3.04
N HIS A 96 -9.30 28.62 3.05
CA HIS A 96 -10.48 29.41 3.46
C HIS A 96 -10.64 29.54 4.99
N LEU A 97 -9.88 28.78 5.78
CA LEU A 97 -9.95 28.83 7.25
C LEU A 97 -8.97 29.86 7.83
N GLN A 98 -7.98 30.32 7.07
CA GLN A 98 -7.00 31.31 7.53
C GLN A 98 -7.56 32.74 7.60
N GLU A 99 -8.59 33.08 6.82
CA GLU A 99 -9.22 34.40 6.87
C GLU A 99 -10.05 34.63 8.13
N ASN A 100 -10.64 33.56 8.70
CA ASN A 100 -11.58 33.67 9.83
C ASN A 100 -10.91 33.66 11.20
N VAL A 101 -9.65 33.21 11.32
CA VAL A 101 -8.94 33.22 12.61
C VAL A 101 -8.50 34.64 12.97
N VAL A 102 -8.07 35.43 11.98
CA VAL A 102 -7.55 36.79 12.20
C VAL A 102 -8.66 37.79 12.60
N THR A 103 -9.92 37.53 12.22
CA THR A 103 -11.04 38.46 12.48
C THR A 103 -11.55 38.40 13.91
N ILE A 104 -11.45 37.24 14.57
CA ILE A 104 -11.93 37.05 15.95
C ILE A 104 -11.01 37.79 16.93
N ASP A 105 -9.69 37.74 16.71
CA ASP A 105 -8.72 38.39 17.60
C ASP A 105 -8.82 39.91 17.60
N LYS A 106 -9.10 40.54 16.44
CA LYS A 106 -9.24 42.00 16.32
C LYS A 106 -10.50 42.54 16.98
N THR A 107 -11.63 41.86 16.78
CA THR A 107 -12.92 42.28 17.35
C THR A 107 -13.00 42.08 18.87
N VAL A 108 -12.30 41.07 19.40
CA VAL A 108 -12.17 40.84 20.85
C VAL A 108 -11.18 41.82 21.48
N ALA A 109 -10.05 42.12 20.82
CA ALA A 109 -9.06 43.08 21.33
C ALA A 109 -9.59 44.52 21.41
N GLU A 110 -10.38 44.97 20.42
CA GLU A 110 -11.00 46.31 20.42
C GLU A 110 -12.09 46.44 21.49
N LYS A 111 -12.86 45.38 21.74
CA LYS A 111 -13.94 45.39 22.75
C LYS A 111 -13.42 45.39 24.19
N HIS A 112 -12.17 44.94 24.40
CA HIS A 112 -11.52 44.87 25.71
C HIS A 112 -10.36 45.87 25.90
N GLY A 113 -10.10 46.75 24.93
CA GLY A 113 -9.13 47.84 25.06
C GLY A 113 -7.68 47.37 25.23
N ILE A 114 -7.32 46.22 24.66
CA ILE A 114 -5.96 45.66 24.80
C ILE A 114 -5.12 46.08 23.59
N GLN A 115 -4.11 46.93 23.82
CA GLN A 115 -3.11 47.25 22.80
C GLN A 115 -2.24 46.01 22.53
N ALA A 116 -2.24 45.52 21.29
CA ALA A 116 -1.40 44.42 20.86
C ALA A 116 0.08 44.84 20.89
N ILE A 117 0.87 44.21 21.77
CA ILE A 117 2.33 44.31 21.78
C ILE A 117 2.84 43.33 20.73
N TYR A 118 3.21 43.83 19.55
CA TYR A 118 3.89 43.02 18.53
C TYR A 118 5.33 42.75 18.97
N GLY A 119 5.56 41.57 19.57
CA GLY A 119 6.90 41.05 19.81
C GLY A 119 7.49 40.48 18.53
N GLY A 120 8.29 41.28 17.81
CA GLY A 120 9.12 40.82 16.71
C GLY A 120 10.30 40.01 17.25
N ALA A 121 10.34 38.71 16.93
CA ALA A 121 11.54 37.90 17.09
C ALA A 121 12.31 37.92 15.76
N GLU A 122 13.24 38.86 15.64
CA GLU A 122 14.34 38.78 14.67
C GLU A 122 15.28 37.66 15.10
N CYS A 123 15.25 36.51 14.41
CA CYS A 123 16.30 35.51 14.52
C CYS A 123 17.43 35.88 13.56
N ALA A 124 18.44 36.59 14.07
CA ALA A 124 19.73 36.77 13.43
C ALA A 124 20.48 35.43 13.37
N LEU A 125 20.88 35.03 12.16
CA LEU A 125 21.78 33.91 11.89
C LEU A 125 23.20 34.29 12.32
N GLY A 126 23.80 33.47 13.17
CA GLY A 126 25.24 33.43 13.44
C GLY A 126 25.95 32.39 12.57
#